data_AF-A0A9P2DRT5-F1
#
_entry.id   AF-A0A9P2DRT5-F1
#
_cell.length_a   1.000
_cell.length_b   1.000
_cell.length_c   1.000
_cell.angle_alpha   90.00
_cell.angle_beta   90.00
_cell.angle_gamma   90.00
#
_symmetry.space_group_name_H-M   'P 1'
#
loop_
_entity.id
_entity.type
_entity.pdbx_description
1 polymer ?
#
loop_
_entity_poly.entity_id
_entity_poly.type
_entity_poly.pdbx_seq_one_letter_code
_entity_poly.pdbx_strand_id
1 'polypeptide(L)'
;MSRIDIGEIRDFAFQLRAANQTGRKIIQGIKTTVTKYIEDGSLKGKAVESSKNYYQMTYIPLCDTIIEAMNESEERLKRYIQDFHDQVDPSPNAKIDADGLYELGQMIDRIESKKEALYQRMNSSTEGQMQTYRSQLATAYKQENILEKYLAFEQSHGAFFDHLTDLVQGIQQTVRELQSNIQFDSQTGSYDLSKLNFATVNRMRKTLGKASATDTTIYDFAAYSKLKQGGMWILSKDGQVDIKATEAYNTASFNGELPKESNQAMEEGELLKATLESLKQNKDPITGQEISKAQSFG
;
A
#
# COMPACT_ATOMS: atom_id res chain seq x y z
N MET A 1 -12.64 -5.17 24.03
CA MET A 1 -12.10 -5.45 25.37
C MET A 1 -10.63 -5.78 25.18
N SER A 2 -9.75 -5.03 25.85
CA SER A 2 -8.35 -4.95 25.44
C SER A 2 -7.44 -5.65 26.45
N ARG A 3 -6.78 -6.72 25.99
CA ARG A 3 -5.73 -7.44 26.69
C ARG A 3 -4.49 -7.39 25.83
N ILE A 4 -3.33 -7.23 26.46
CA ILE A 4 -2.06 -7.20 25.78
C ILE A 4 -1.01 -8.02 26.52
N ASP A 5 -0.25 -8.78 25.75
CA ASP A 5 1.01 -9.37 26.16
C ASP A 5 2.08 -8.83 25.19
N ILE A 6 2.93 -7.91 25.69
CA ILE A 6 3.95 -7.29 24.84
C ILE A 6 5.02 -8.30 24.40
N GLY A 7 5.18 -9.39 25.14
CA GLY A 7 6.07 -10.50 24.77
C GLY A 7 5.57 -11.20 23.50
N GLU A 8 4.28 -11.54 23.45
CA GLU A 8 3.66 -12.15 22.26
C GLU A 8 3.77 -11.24 21.04
N ILE A 9 3.60 -9.93 21.21
CA ILE A 9 3.73 -8.95 20.11
C ILE A 9 5.17 -8.86 19.60
N ARG A 10 6.17 -8.92 20.48
CA ARG A 10 7.60 -8.95 20.09
C ARG A 10 7.95 -10.23 19.33
N ASP A 11 7.46 -11.36 19.80
CA ASP A 11 7.65 -12.64 19.11
C ASP A 11 7.00 -12.64 17.73
N PHE A 12 5.79 -12.09 17.62
CA PHE A 12 5.13 -11.88 16.33
C PHE A 12 5.94 -10.95 15.42
N ALA A 13 6.44 -9.82 15.93
CA ALA A 13 7.26 -8.90 15.15
C ALA A 13 8.56 -9.55 14.63
N PHE A 14 9.19 -10.41 15.44
CA PHE A 14 10.35 -11.19 15.00
C PHE A 14 10.00 -12.16 13.87
N GLN A 15 8.93 -12.92 14.03
CA GLN A 15 8.46 -13.88 13.02
C GLN A 15 8.05 -13.18 11.72
N LEU A 16 7.31 -12.07 11.83
CA LEU A 16 6.91 -11.26 10.68
C LEU A 16 8.14 -10.76 9.91
N ARG A 17 9.15 -10.22 10.61
CA ARG A 17 10.37 -9.74 9.96
C ARG A 17 11.09 -10.84 9.19
N ALA A 18 11.18 -12.05 9.76
CA ALA A 18 11.77 -13.20 9.07
C ALA A 18 10.97 -13.60 7.82
N ALA A 19 9.63 -13.63 7.93
CA ALA A 19 8.75 -13.90 6.82
C ALA A 19 8.88 -12.85 5.71
N ASN A 20 8.87 -11.56 6.08
CA ASN A 20 9.01 -10.43 5.16
C ASN A 20 10.39 -10.38 4.50
N GLN A 21 11.47 -10.79 5.18
CA GLN A 21 12.78 -10.93 4.53
C GLN A 21 12.75 -11.97 3.41
N THR A 22 12.09 -13.10 3.64
CA THR A 22 11.92 -14.15 2.63
C THR A 22 11.01 -13.67 1.50
N GLY A 23 9.87 -13.05 1.83
CA GLY A 23 8.93 -12.47 0.88
C GLY A 23 9.57 -11.40 -0.01
N ARG A 24 10.33 -10.46 0.58
CA ARG A 24 11.04 -9.41 -0.17
C ARG A 24 11.99 -9.99 -1.20
N LYS A 25 12.76 -11.04 -0.87
CA LYS A 25 13.64 -11.70 -1.84
C LYS A 25 12.87 -12.28 -3.02
N ILE A 26 11.74 -12.94 -2.76
CA ILE A 26 10.88 -13.53 -3.80
C ILE A 26 10.31 -12.43 -4.71
N ILE A 27 9.70 -11.41 -4.13
CA ILE A 27 9.05 -10.32 -4.87
C ILE A 27 10.08 -9.50 -5.66
N GLN A 28 11.26 -9.24 -5.10
CA GLN A 28 12.37 -8.60 -5.82
C GLN A 28 12.85 -9.46 -6.98
N GLY A 29 12.93 -10.78 -6.81
CA GLY A 29 13.28 -11.71 -7.89
C GLY A 29 12.28 -11.67 -9.05
N ILE A 30 10.98 -11.60 -8.74
CA ILE A 30 9.91 -11.41 -9.73
C ILE A 30 10.10 -10.07 -10.44
N LYS A 31 10.25 -8.97 -9.68
CA LYS A 31 10.47 -7.63 -10.24
C LYS A 31 11.66 -7.61 -11.18
N THR A 32 12.82 -8.13 -10.76
CA THR A 32 14.04 -8.20 -11.59
C THR A 32 13.82 -9.01 -12.86
N THR A 33 13.11 -10.14 -12.78
CA THR A 33 12.83 -10.98 -13.95
C THR A 33 11.93 -10.24 -14.95
N VAL A 34 10.88 -9.59 -14.45
CA VAL A 34 9.97 -8.77 -15.25
C VAL A 34 10.72 -7.60 -15.90
N THR A 35 11.54 -6.88 -15.14
CA THR A 35 12.36 -5.77 -15.67
C THR A 35 13.28 -6.24 -16.79
N LYS A 36 14.02 -7.34 -16.58
CA LYS A 36 14.89 -7.91 -17.64
C LYS A 36 14.10 -8.30 -18.89
N TYR A 37 12.92 -8.91 -18.73
CA TYR A 37 12.06 -9.25 -19.86
C TYR A 37 11.62 -8.00 -20.63
N ILE A 38 11.22 -6.93 -19.93
CA ILE A 38 10.83 -5.66 -20.55
C ILE A 38 12.01 -5.05 -21.32
N GLU A 39 13.20 -5.04 -20.72
CA GLU A 39 14.42 -4.46 -21.30
C GLU A 39 15.04 -5.28 -22.44
N ASP A 40 14.65 -6.55 -22.62
CA ASP A 40 15.21 -7.44 -23.65
C ASP A 40 14.79 -7.02 -25.07
N GLY A 41 15.61 -6.22 -25.74
CA GLY A 41 15.38 -5.77 -27.12
C GLY A 41 15.50 -6.85 -28.21
N SER A 42 15.93 -8.07 -27.87
CA SER A 42 16.04 -9.16 -28.84
C SER A 42 14.67 -9.74 -29.20
N LEU A 43 13.72 -9.71 -28.26
CA LEU A 43 12.35 -10.17 -28.45
C LEU A 43 11.53 -9.08 -29.15
N LYS A 44 10.95 -9.43 -30.31
CA LYS A 44 10.22 -8.49 -31.17
C LYS A 44 8.85 -9.03 -31.57
N GLY A 45 7.98 -8.12 -31.99
CA GLY A 45 6.65 -8.42 -32.50
C GLY A 45 5.56 -7.91 -31.57
N LYS A 46 4.37 -7.68 -32.15
CA LYS A 46 3.23 -7.05 -31.47
C LYS A 46 2.84 -7.77 -30.17
N ALA A 47 2.96 -9.10 -30.13
CA ALA A 47 2.62 -9.87 -28.94
C ALA A 47 3.62 -9.69 -27.80
N VAL A 48 4.91 -9.62 -28.14
CA VAL A 48 5.97 -9.32 -27.17
C VAL A 48 5.77 -7.91 -26.62
N GLU A 49 5.55 -6.92 -27.49
CA GLU A 49 5.30 -5.53 -27.08
C GLU A 49 4.08 -5.43 -26.15
N SER A 50 2.94 -6.03 -26.51
CA SER A 50 1.74 -6.04 -25.66
C SER A 50 2.00 -6.68 -24.30
N SER A 51 2.74 -7.79 -24.26
CA SER A 51 3.10 -8.46 -23.02
C SER A 51 4.00 -7.62 -22.13
N LYS A 52 5.06 -7.01 -22.69
CA LYS A 52 5.97 -6.13 -21.94
C LYS A 52 5.21 -4.98 -21.30
N ASN A 53 4.30 -4.36 -22.04
CA ASN A 53 3.50 -3.26 -21.53
C ASN A 53 2.57 -3.71 -20.40
N TYR A 54 1.89 -4.86 -20.55
CA TYR A 54 1.08 -5.43 -19.46
C TYR A 54 1.90 -5.64 -18.17
N TYR A 55 3.07 -6.29 -18.25
CA TYR A 55 3.89 -6.56 -17.07
C TYR A 55 4.45 -5.28 -16.45
N GLN A 56 4.90 -4.32 -17.27
CA GLN A 56 5.37 -3.03 -16.79
C GLN A 56 4.27 -2.29 -16.03
N MET A 57 3.06 -2.29 -16.57
CA MET A 57 1.92 -1.57 -16.01
C MET A 57 1.41 -2.18 -14.71
N THR A 58 1.48 -3.50 -14.58
CA THR A 58 0.74 -4.21 -13.52
C THR A 58 1.68 -4.84 -12.50
N TYR A 59 2.67 -5.60 -12.94
CA TYR A 59 3.54 -6.38 -12.04
C TYR A 59 4.57 -5.51 -11.32
N ILE A 60 5.19 -4.54 -11.99
CA ILE A 60 6.19 -3.67 -11.33
C ILE A 60 5.57 -2.90 -10.16
N PRO A 61 4.47 -2.13 -10.34
CA PRO A 61 3.87 -1.39 -9.22
C PRO A 61 3.29 -2.30 -8.14
N LEU A 62 2.79 -3.48 -8.52
CA LEU A 62 2.30 -4.47 -7.57
C LEU A 62 3.44 -5.01 -6.70
N CYS A 63 4.59 -5.33 -7.29
CA CYS A 63 5.78 -5.76 -6.55
C CYS A 63 6.23 -4.67 -5.57
N ASP A 64 6.27 -3.42 -5.99
CA ASP A 64 6.67 -2.30 -5.14
C ASP A 64 5.69 -2.07 -3.99
N THR A 65 4.39 -2.15 -4.27
CA THR A 65 3.37 -2.03 -3.20
C THR A 65 3.45 -3.17 -2.19
N ILE A 66 3.71 -4.41 -2.64
CA ILE A 66 3.90 -5.55 -1.74
C ILE A 66 5.13 -5.36 -0.86
N ILE A 67 6.26 -4.92 -1.44
CA ILE A 67 7.47 -4.62 -0.68
C ILE A 67 7.19 -3.52 0.34
N GLU A 68 6.44 -2.50 -0.04
CA GLU A 68 6.10 -1.40 0.87
C GLU A 68 5.20 -1.85 2.02
N ALA A 69 4.19 -2.69 1.76
CA ALA A 69 3.39 -3.30 2.83
C ALA A 69 4.25 -4.10 3.83
N MET A 70 5.28 -4.80 3.34
CA MET A 70 6.24 -5.50 4.19
C MET A 70 7.07 -4.51 5.05
N ASN A 71 7.55 -3.41 4.47
CA ASN A 71 8.30 -2.39 5.19
C ASN A 71 7.43 -1.69 6.26
N GLU A 72 6.23 -1.28 5.86
CA GLU A 72 5.27 -0.58 6.72
C GLU A 72 4.83 -1.48 7.89
N SER A 73 4.57 -2.76 7.64
CA SER A 73 4.21 -3.70 8.71
C SER A 73 5.32 -3.87 9.76
N GLU A 74 6.59 -3.93 9.34
CA GLU A 74 7.74 -3.99 10.25
C GLU A 74 7.89 -2.69 11.07
N GLU A 75 7.82 -1.54 10.40
CA GLU A 75 8.01 -0.24 11.06
C GLU A 75 6.86 0.07 12.03
N ARG A 76 5.61 -0.22 11.65
CA ARG A 76 4.45 -0.01 12.53
C ARG A 76 4.53 -0.87 13.77
N LEU A 77 4.78 -2.17 13.65
CA LEU A 77 4.90 -3.03 14.84
C LEU A 77 6.06 -2.60 15.74
N LYS A 78 7.20 -2.23 15.15
CA LYS A 78 8.34 -1.70 15.92
C LYS A 78 7.95 -0.44 16.69
N ARG A 79 7.27 0.52 16.06
CA ARG A 79 6.79 1.74 16.71
C ARG A 79 5.75 1.45 17.79
N TYR A 80 4.76 0.60 17.51
CA TYR A 80 3.76 0.21 18.50
C TYR A 80 4.41 -0.36 19.77
N ILE A 81 5.41 -1.24 19.63
CA ILE A 81 6.15 -1.81 20.77
C ILE A 81 6.94 -0.72 21.53
N GLN A 82 7.55 0.22 20.81
CA GLN A 82 8.31 1.32 21.41
C GLN A 82 7.39 2.30 22.14
N ASP A 83 6.30 2.71 21.50
CA ASP A 83 5.30 3.61 22.07
C ASP A 83 4.65 2.98 23.30
N PHE A 84 4.37 1.67 23.29
CA PHE A 84 3.89 0.94 24.47
C PHE A 84 4.91 0.99 25.62
N HIS A 85 6.19 0.72 25.33
CA HIS A 85 7.26 0.77 26.33
C HIS A 85 7.36 2.16 26.97
N ASP A 86 7.28 3.22 26.17
CA ASP A 86 7.50 4.59 26.61
C ASP A 86 6.27 5.19 27.31
N GLN A 87 5.06 4.81 26.89
CA GLN A 87 3.81 5.42 27.35
C GLN A 87 3.10 4.59 28.42
N VAL A 88 3.26 3.27 28.42
CA VAL A 88 2.48 2.34 29.25
C VAL A 88 3.34 1.66 30.32
N ASP A 89 4.21 0.73 29.90
CA ASP A 89 5.05 -0.05 30.80
C ASP A 89 6.35 -0.47 30.09
N PRO A 90 7.53 -0.09 30.62
CA PRO A 90 8.81 -0.45 30.02
C PRO A 90 9.17 -1.94 30.18
N SER A 91 8.41 -2.69 30.98
CA SER A 91 8.68 -4.09 31.27
C SER A 91 8.64 -4.94 30.00
N PRO A 92 9.68 -5.75 29.72
CA PRO A 92 9.79 -6.48 28.45
C PRO A 92 8.74 -7.59 28.27
N ASN A 93 8.05 -7.95 29.34
CA ASN A 93 7.04 -8.99 29.45
C ASN A 93 5.76 -8.45 30.12
N ALA A 94 5.48 -7.15 29.96
CA ALA A 94 4.25 -6.53 30.46
C ALA A 94 3.02 -7.28 29.94
N LYS A 95 2.12 -7.61 30.87
CA LYS A 95 0.82 -8.22 30.58
C LYS A 95 -0.25 -7.37 31.25
N ILE A 96 -1.19 -6.88 30.47
CA ILE A 96 -2.26 -5.99 30.95
C ILE A 96 -3.60 -6.59 30.58
N ASP A 97 -4.46 -6.70 31.59
CA ASP A 97 -5.86 -7.07 31.44
C ASP A 97 -6.74 -5.90 31.88
N ALA A 98 -7.26 -5.15 30.91
CA ALA A 98 -8.07 -3.96 31.17
C ALA A 98 -9.45 -4.28 31.76
N ASP A 99 -9.90 -5.54 31.70
CA ASP A 99 -11.17 -5.96 32.29
C ASP A 99 -11.14 -5.80 33.81
N GLY A 100 -9.95 -5.95 34.43
CA GLY A 100 -9.72 -5.92 35.87
C GLY A 100 -9.78 -4.53 36.53
N LEU A 101 -9.98 -3.45 35.77
CA LEU A 101 -9.89 -2.08 36.30
C LEU A 101 -10.97 -1.82 37.37
N TYR A 102 -12.19 -2.31 37.14
CA TYR A 102 -13.28 -2.14 38.10
C TYR A 102 -13.03 -2.94 39.39
N GLU A 103 -12.57 -4.20 39.28
CA GLU A 103 -12.19 -4.98 40.46
C GLU A 103 -11.00 -4.38 41.21
N LEU A 104 -10.06 -3.77 40.49
CA LEU A 104 -8.91 -3.09 41.08
C LEU A 104 -9.35 -1.88 41.91
N GLY A 105 -10.28 -1.06 41.40
CA GLY A 105 -10.87 0.05 42.15
C GLY A 105 -11.55 -0.43 43.44
N GLN A 106 -12.37 -1.48 43.36
CA GLN A 106 -12.99 -2.07 44.56
C GLN A 106 -11.95 -2.62 45.56
N MET A 107 -10.84 -3.15 45.07
CA MET A 107 -9.75 -3.63 45.92
C MET A 107 -9.05 -2.49 46.63
N ILE A 108 -8.79 -1.37 45.94
CA ILE A 108 -8.24 -0.13 46.53
C ILE A 108 -9.17 0.35 47.65
N ASP A 109 -10.45 0.57 47.37
CA ASP A 109 -11.45 1.03 48.34
C ASP A 109 -11.48 0.15 49.60
N ARG A 110 -11.42 -1.17 49.40
CA ARG A 110 -11.41 -2.15 50.49
C ARG A 110 -10.14 -2.05 51.35
N ILE A 111 -8.96 -1.88 50.74
CA ILE A 111 -7.71 -1.76 51.49
C ILE A 111 -7.66 -0.41 52.21
N GLU A 112 -8.11 0.67 51.59
CA GLU A 112 -8.20 1.99 52.23
C GLU A 112 -9.12 1.97 53.44
N SER A 113 -10.30 1.35 53.32
CA SER A 113 -11.24 1.19 54.44
C SER A 113 -10.62 0.40 55.60
N LYS A 114 -9.85 -0.66 55.32
CA LYS A 114 -9.15 -1.45 56.34
C LYS A 114 -8.00 -0.68 56.99
N LYS A 115 -7.27 0.12 56.20
CA LYS A 115 -6.19 0.99 56.66
C LYS A 115 -6.74 2.04 57.63
N GLU A 116 -7.84 2.69 57.28
CA GLU A 116 -8.49 3.71 58.11
C GLU A 116 -9.02 3.12 59.43
N ALA A 117 -9.69 1.97 59.36
CA ALA A 117 -10.15 1.27 60.56
C ALA A 117 -8.99 0.85 61.49
N LEU A 118 -7.83 0.50 60.93
CA LEU A 118 -6.62 0.17 61.69
C LEU A 118 -5.99 1.42 62.33
N TYR A 119 -5.96 2.55 61.62
CA TYR A 119 -5.53 3.84 62.15
C TYR A 119 -6.31 4.25 63.40
N GLN A 120 -7.62 4.02 63.42
CA GLN A 120 -8.48 4.35 64.57
C GLN A 120 -8.22 3.48 65.82
N ARG A 121 -7.51 2.35 65.68
CA ARG A 121 -7.25 1.37 66.76
C ARG A 121 -5.75 1.15 67.00
N MET A 122 -4.92 2.07 66.52
CA MET A 122 -3.49 1.89 66.37
C MET A 122 -2.76 1.77 67.72
N ASN A 123 -1.90 0.76 67.84
CA ASN A 123 -0.97 0.55 68.94
C ASN A 123 0.39 0.02 68.41
N SER A 124 1.38 -0.19 69.28
CA SER A 124 2.71 -0.66 68.86
C SER A 124 2.71 -2.03 68.14
N SER A 125 1.68 -2.86 68.34
CA SER A 125 1.54 -4.16 67.67
C SER A 125 0.92 -4.10 66.27
N THR A 126 0.33 -2.95 65.88
CA THR A 126 -0.36 -2.79 64.59
C THR A 126 0.51 -2.23 63.46
N GLU A 127 1.75 -1.80 63.75
CA GLU A 127 2.64 -1.15 62.75
C GLU A 127 2.94 -2.07 61.55
N GLY A 128 3.16 -3.37 61.79
CA GLY A 128 3.41 -4.33 60.70
C GLY A 128 2.21 -4.52 59.76
N GLN A 129 0.99 -4.46 60.29
CA GLN A 129 -0.24 -4.52 59.48
C GLN A 129 -0.43 -3.23 58.68
N MET A 130 -0.11 -2.08 59.28
CA MET A 130 -0.12 -0.79 58.57
C MET A 130 0.87 -0.77 57.40
N GLN A 131 2.08 -1.30 57.60
CA GLN A 131 3.06 -1.40 56.53
C GLN A 131 2.61 -2.34 55.39
N THR A 132 1.90 -3.42 55.73
CA THR A 132 1.31 -4.33 54.74
C THR A 132 0.27 -3.61 53.88
N TYR A 133 -0.66 -2.85 54.48
CA TYR A 133 -1.65 -2.08 53.72
C TYR A 133 -1.04 -0.99 52.86
N ARG A 134 -0.01 -0.29 53.36
CA ARG A 134 0.75 0.69 52.54
C ARG A 134 1.37 0.03 51.31
N SER A 135 1.98 -1.14 51.47
CA SER A 135 2.58 -1.89 50.35
C SER A 135 1.54 -2.38 49.35
N GLN A 136 0.39 -2.87 49.82
CA GLN A 136 -0.71 -3.30 48.95
C GLN A 136 -1.30 -2.13 48.16
N LEU A 137 -1.55 -0.98 48.81
CA LEU A 137 -2.02 0.23 48.12
C LEU A 137 -1.02 0.74 47.10
N ALA A 138 0.27 0.80 47.45
CA ALA A 138 1.30 1.20 46.50
C ALA A 138 1.33 0.31 45.24
N THR A 139 1.11 -1.00 45.41
CA THR A 139 1.02 -1.95 44.30
C THR A 139 -0.24 -1.72 43.47
N ALA A 140 -1.39 -1.55 44.13
CA ALA A 140 -2.68 -1.34 43.46
C ALA A 140 -2.72 -0.04 42.66
N TYR A 141 -2.26 1.08 43.23
CA TYR A 141 -2.17 2.36 42.53
C TYR A 141 -1.19 2.32 41.36
N LYS A 142 -0.07 1.58 41.49
CA LYS A 142 0.84 1.37 40.36
C LYS A 142 0.14 0.63 39.21
N GLN A 143 -0.64 -0.40 39.53
CA GLN A 143 -1.39 -1.16 38.53
C GLN A 143 -2.50 -0.33 37.90
N GLU A 144 -3.22 0.48 38.68
CA GLU A 144 -4.25 1.40 38.19
C GLU A 144 -3.65 2.40 37.20
N ASN A 145 -2.51 3.00 37.55
CA ASN A 145 -1.82 3.94 36.66
C ASN A 145 -1.39 3.29 35.33
N ILE A 146 -0.92 2.04 35.35
CA ILE A 146 -0.55 1.31 34.13
C ILE A 146 -1.81 1.05 33.27
N LEU A 147 -2.93 0.67 33.89
CA LEU A 147 -4.19 0.42 33.18
C LEU A 147 -4.75 1.69 32.55
N GLU A 148 -4.72 2.82 33.26
CA GLU A 148 -5.13 4.12 32.71
C GLU A 148 -4.28 4.53 31.50
N LYS A 149 -2.95 4.39 31.62
CA LYS A 149 -2.02 4.63 30.50
C LYS A 149 -2.32 3.72 29.32
N TYR A 150 -2.61 2.45 29.58
CA TYR A 150 -2.95 1.49 28.55
C TYR A 150 -4.25 1.85 27.82
N LEU A 151 -5.30 2.26 28.55
CA LEU A 151 -6.55 2.73 27.94
C LEU A 151 -6.34 3.97 27.07
N ALA A 152 -5.54 4.93 27.54
CA ALA A 152 -5.19 6.12 26.76
C ALA A 152 -4.36 5.75 25.51
N PHE A 153 -3.43 4.81 25.65
CA PHE A 153 -2.62 4.28 24.55
C PHE A 153 -3.49 3.61 23.48
N GLU A 154 -4.42 2.73 23.87
CA GLU A 154 -5.34 2.08 22.92
C GLU A 154 -6.23 3.08 22.19
N GLN A 155 -6.71 4.12 22.89
CA GLN A 155 -7.48 5.20 22.26
C GLN A 155 -6.65 6.00 21.26
N SER A 156 -5.39 6.31 21.58
CA SER A 156 -4.51 7.08 20.68
C SER A 156 -4.00 6.25 19.50
N HIS A 157 -4.01 4.91 19.59
CA HIS A 157 -3.53 3.98 18.56
C HIS A 157 -4.65 3.34 17.73
N GLY A 158 -5.91 3.80 17.84
CA GLY A 158 -7.04 3.19 17.13
C GLY A 158 -6.93 3.15 15.59
N ALA A 159 -6.27 4.15 14.99
CA ALA A 159 -6.04 4.26 13.55
C ALA A 159 -4.59 3.88 13.14
N PHE A 160 -3.82 3.32 14.07
CA PHE A 160 -2.37 3.21 13.92
C PHE A 160 -1.93 2.30 12.75
N PHE A 161 -2.76 1.30 12.41
CA PHE A 161 -2.50 0.34 11.33
C PHE A 161 -3.35 0.58 10.06
N ASP A 162 -4.06 1.71 9.96
CA ASP A 162 -4.96 2.00 8.83
C ASP A 162 -4.20 2.03 7.50
N HIS A 163 -3.02 2.65 7.46
CA HIS A 163 -2.24 2.74 6.22
C HIS A 163 -1.79 1.36 5.72
N LEU A 164 -1.36 0.48 6.64
CA LEU A 164 -1.02 -0.91 6.30
C LEU A 164 -2.26 -1.65 5.76
N THR A 165 -3.42 -1.43 6.39
CA THR A 165 -4.69 -2.01 5.96
C THR A 165 -5.04 -1.56 4.54
N ASP A 166 -4.89 -0.28 4.24
CA ASP A 166 -5.11 0.28 2.89
C ASP A 166 -4.17 -0.35 1.85
N LEU A 167 -2.88 -0.53 2.20
CA LEU A 167 -1.90 -1.18 1.32
C LEU A 167 -2.32 -2.63 1.00
N VAL A 168 -2.62 -3.42 2.03
CA VAL A 168 -3.00 -4.83 1.89
C VAL A 168 -4.29 -4.97 1.08
N GLN A 169 -5.31 -4.14 1.35
CA GLN A 169 -6.55 -4.15 0.58
C GLN A 169 -6.33 -3.77 -0.88
N GLY A 170 -5.52 -2.75 -1.14
CA GLY A 170 -5.16 -2.32 -2.50
C GLY A 170 -4.44 -3.42 -3.29
N ILE A 171 -3.50 -4.13 -2.65
CA ILE A 171 -2.81 -5.29 -3.23
C ILE A 171 -3.83 -6.40 -3.56
N GLN A 172 -4.67 -6.81 -2.60
CA GLN A 172 -5.64 -7.89 -2.79
C GLN A 172 -6.67 -7.59 -3.88
N GLN A 173 -7.14 -6.35 -3.97
CA GLN A 173 -8.06 -5.94 -5.04
C GLN A 173 -7.37 -5.96 -6.40
N THR A 174 -6.13 -5.47 -6.49
CA THR A 174 -5.36 -5.47 -7.74
C THR A 174 -5.05 -6.88 -8.22
N VAL A 175 -4.62 -7.79 -7.33
CA VAL A 175 -4.38 -9.20 -7.68
C VAL A 175 -5.63 -9.86 -8.25
N ARG A 176 -6.78 -9.68 -7.58
CA ARG A 176 -8.06 -10.24 -8.05
C ARG A 176 -8.49 -9.69 -9.40
N GLU A 177 -8.34 -8.39 -9.59
CA GLU A 177 -8.64 -7.71 -10.86
C GLU A 177 -7.80 -8.30 -12.01
N LEU A 178 -6.48 -8.40 -11.80
CA LEU A 178 -5.56 -8.96 -12.80
C LEU A 178 -5.87 -10.42 -13.11
N GLN A 179 -6.20 -11.23 -12.11
CA GLN A 179 -6.52 -12.65 -12.29
C GLN A 179 -7.87 -12.88 -12.99
N SER A 180 -8.86 -12.03 -12.74
CA SER A 180 -10.23 -12.26 -13.21
C SER A 180 -10.48 -11.66 -14.59
N ASN A 181 -9.89 -10.51 -14.88
CA ASN A 181 -10.28 -9.69 -16.03
C ASN A 181 -9.21 -9.63 -17.14
N ILE A 182 -7.96 -9.99 -16.83
CA ILE A 182 -6.85 -9.89 -17.79
C ILE A 182 -6.30 -11.28 -18.11
N GLN A 183 -6.41 -11.65 -19.38
CA GLN A 183 -5.86 -12.90 -19.91
C GLN A 183 -5.17 -12.62 -21.24
N PHE A 184 -4.15 -13.42 -21.55
CA PHE A 184 -3.52 -13.39 -22.86
C PHE A 184 -4.48 -13.96 -23.90
N ASP A 185 -4.83 -13.16 -24.89
CA ASP A 185 -5.59 -13.61 -26.04
C ASP A 185 -4.63 -14.11 -27.12
N SER A 186 -4.60 -15.42 -27.30
CA SER A 186 -3.76 -16.07 -28.33
C SER A 186 -4.14 -15.71 -29.77
N GLN A 187 -5.37 -15.29 -30.04
CA GLN A 187 -5.83 -14.93 -31.39
C GLN A 187 -5.33 -13.54 -31.79
N THR A 188 -5.44 -12.58 -30.88
CA THR A 188 -4.94 -11.22 -31.11
C THR A 188 -3.46 -11.05 -30.73
N GLY A 189 -2.90 -12.03 -30.02
CA GLY A 189 -1.55 -12.00 -29.47
C GLY A 189 -1.38 -10.91 -28.43
N SER A 190 -2.42 -10.53 -27.68
CA SER A 190 -2.38 -9.34 -26.82
C SER A 190 -3.11 -9.53 -25.49
N TYR A 191 -2.89 -8.58 -24.58
CA TYR A 191 -3.69 -8.45 -23.36
C TYR A 191 -4.70 -7.31 -23.54
N ASP A 192 -5.97 -7.62 -23.32
CA ASP A 192 -7.03 -6.61 -23.39
C ASP A 192 -7.06 -5.75 -22.12
N LEU A 193 -6.20 -4.73 -22.10
CA LEU A 193 -6.10 -3.78 -21.01
C LEU A 193 -7.33 -2.87 -20.88
N SER A 194 -8.25 -2.86 -21.85
CA SER A 194 -9.51 -2.11 -21.72
C SER A 194 -10.41 -2.66 -20.61
N LYS A 195 -10.23 -3.95 -20.26
CA LYS A 195 -10.94 -4.63 -19.18
C LYS A 195 -10.35 -4.34 -17.80
N LEU A 196 -9.20 -3.69 -17.72
CA LEU A 196 -8.55 -3.38 -16.46
C LEU A 196 -9.31 -2.25 -15.75
N ASN A 197 -9.75 -2.50 -14.52
CA ASN A 197 -10.23 -1.42 -13.67
C ASN A 197 -9.07 -0.51 -13.23
N PHE A 198 -8.82 0.54 -14.01
CA PHE A 198 -7.76 1.52 -13.75
C PHE A 198 -7.91 2.21 -12.39
N ALA A 199 -9.13 2.36 -11.86
CA ALA A 199 -9.33 2.95 -10.54
C ALA A 199 -8.75 2.05 -9.43
N THR A 200 -8.86 0.73 -9.57
CA THR A 200 -8.26 -0.24 -8.62
C THR A 200 -6.73 -0.14 -8.62
N VAL A 201 -6.12 -0.20 -9.81
CA VAL A 201 -4.66 -0.13 -9.95
C VAL A 201 -4.11 1.21 -9.49
N ASN A 202 -4.81 2.31 -9.78
CA ASN A 202 -4.37 3.64 -9.36
C ASN A 202 -4.59 3.92 -7.87
N ARG A 203 -5.61 3.33 -7.23
CA ARG A 203 -5.72 3.39 -5.75
C ARG A 203 -4.51 2.74 -5.10
N MET A 204 -4.12 1.54 -5.55
CA MET A 204 -2.92 0.87 -5.06
C MET A 204 -1.67 1.75 -5.23
N ARG A 205 -1.47 2.31 -6.42
CA ARG A 205 -0.35 3.24 -6.70
C ARG A 205 -0.39 4.50 -5.84
N LYS A 206 -1.57 5.07 -5.58
CA LYS A 206 -1.73 6.23 -4.71
C LYS A 206 -1.32 5.90 -3.27
N THR A 207 -1.71 4.72 -2.77
CA THR A 207 -1.30 4.26 -1.44
C THR A 207 0.21 4.08 -1.37
N LEU A 208 0.82 3.52 -2.42
CA LEU A 208 2.29 3.45 -2.56
C LEU A 208 2.94 4.85 -2.58
N GLY A 209 2.38 5.82 -3.30
CA GLY A 209 2.90 7.18 -3.38
C GLY A 209 2.83 7.96 -2.06
N LYS A 210 1.81 7.72 -1.22
CA LYS A 210 1.75 8.24 0.15
C LYS A 210 2.88 7.67 1.02
N ALA A 211 3.23 6.41 0.83
CA ALA A 211 4.32 5.75 1.55
C ALA A 211 5.72 6.18 1.02
N SER A 212 5.82 6.39 -0.30
CA SER A 212 7.07 6.67 -1.03
C SER A 212 7.42 8.16 -1.12
N ALA A 213 7.06 8.98 -0.12
CA ALA A 213 7.30 10.44 -0.07
C ALA A 213 8.79 10.87 -0.15
N THR A 214 9.69 9.96 -0.50
CA THR A 214 11.14 10.11 -0.60
C THR A 214 11.68 10.22 -2.03
N ASP A 215 10.91 9.91 -3.09
CA ASP A 215 11.37 10.16 -4.47
C ASP A 215 10.98 11.59 -4.90
N THR A 216 11.87 12.54 -4.61
CA THR A 216 11.71 13.97 -4.97
C THR A 216 12.12 14.28 -6.41
N THR A 217 12.34 13.25 -7.24
CA THR A 217 12.79 13.44 -8.61
C THR A 217 11.71 14.16 -9.41
N ILE A 218 12.01 15.40 -9.83
CA ILE A 218 11.13 16.17 -10.71
C ILE A 218 11.43 15.75 -12.14
N TYR A 219 10.45 15.14 -12.79
CA TYR A 219 10.54 14.75 -14.21
C TYR A 219 10.07 15.89 -15.10
N ASP A 220 10.90 16.29 -16.05
CA ASP A 220 10.44 17.06 -17.22
C ASP A 220 9.74 16.10 -18.19
N PHE A 221 8.43 15.91 -18.01
CA PHE A 221 7.64 15.01 -18.84
C PHE A 221 7.58 15.45 -20.32
N ALA A 222 7.87 16.71 -20.65
CA ALA A 222 7.90 17.17 -22.04
C ALA A 222 9.08 16.57 -22.81
N ALA A 223 10.17 16.22 -22.12
CA ALA A 223 11.36 15.60 -22.71
C ALA A 223 11.18 14.11 -23.06
N TYR A 224 10.04 13.50 -22.73
CA TYR A 224 9.77 12.08 -22.98
C TYR A 224 8.83 11.89 -24.18
N SER A 225 9.13 10.88 -24.99
CA SER A 225 8.16 10.31 -25.92
C SER A 225 7.08 9.57 -25.12
N LYS A 226 5.81 9.81 -25.46
CA LYS A 226 4.66 9.24 -24.76
C LYS A 226 3.87 8.34 -25.69
N LEU A 227 3.62 7.11 -25.27
CA LEU A 227 2.72 6.19 -25.96
C LEU A 227 1.55 5.84 -25.05
N LYS A 228 0.32 6.11 -25.50
CA LYS A 228 -0.88 5.70 -24.76
C LYS A 228 -1.23 4.26 -25.10
N GLN A 229 -1.38 3.42 -24.08
CA GLN A 229 -1.91 2.06 -24.23
C GLN A 229 -3.04 1.84 -23.23
N GLY A 230 -4.24 1.62 -23.75
CA GLY A 230 -5.46 1.64 -22.95
C GLY A 230 -5.59 2.98 -22.19
N GLY A 231 -5.70 2.89 -20.87
CA GLY A 231 -5.84 4.05 -19.98
C GLY A 231 -4.53 4.64 -19.44
N MET A 232 -3.35 4.16 -19.82
CA MET A 232 -2.07 4.66 -19.28
C MET A 232 -1.11 5.14 -20.37
N TRP A 233 -0.13 5.92 -19.94
CA TRP A 233 0.96 6.43 -20.74
C TRP A 233 2.25 5.67 -20.47
N ILE A 234 3.06 5.45 -21.48
CA ILE A 234 4.39 4.87 -21.38
C ILE A 234 5.38 5.95 -21.80
N LEU A 235 6.30 6.32 -20.91
CA LEU A 235 7.29 7.35 -21.14
C LEU A 235 8.62 6.71 -21.53
N SER A 236 9.17 7.16 -22.65
CA SER A 236 10.46 6.71 -23.17
C SER A 236 11.38 7.89 -23.42
N LYS A 237 12.68 7.68 -23.16
CA LYS A 237 13.76 8.63 -23.46
C LYS A 237 14.87 7.89 -24.19
N ASP A 238 15.34 8.46 -25.29
CA ASP A 238 16.37 7.83 -26.14
C ASP A 238 16.01 6.40 -26.60
N GLY A 239 14.72 6.16 -26.83
CA GLY A 239 14.20 4.85 -27.25
C GLY A 239 14.12 3.79 -26.15
N GLN A 240 14.50 4.13 -24.90
CA GLN A 240 14.34 3.26 -23.73
C GLN A 240 13.18 3.74 -22.86
N VAL A 241 12.40 2.80 -22.35
CA VAL A 241 11.28 3.11 -21.45
C VAL A 241 11.84 3.49 -20.08
N ASP A 242 11.47 4.67 -19.58
CA ASP A 242 11.80 5.08 -18.22
C ASP A 242 10.65 4.68 -17.29
N ILE A 243 10.89 3.65 -16.49
CA ILE A 243 9.89 3.06 -15.60
C ILE A 243 9.42 4.07 -14.56
N LYS A 244 10.36 4.81 -13.95
CA LYS A 244 10.02 5.75 -12.88
C LYS A 244 9.30 6.99 -13.43
N ALA A 245 9.74 7.51 -14.58
CA ALA A 245 9.04 8.60 -15.25
C ALA A 245 7.62 8.16 -15.66
N THR A 246 7.48 6.92 -16.15
CA THR A 246 6.18 6.33 -16.51
C THR A 246 5.25 6.23 -15.29
N GLU A 247 5.75 5.75 -14.15
CA GLU A 247 4.98 5.68 -12.91
C GLU A 247 4.57 7.07 -12.40
N ALA A 248 5.52 8.01 -12.40
CA ALA A 248 5.29 9.38 -11.97
C ALA A 248 4.23 10.08 -12.86
N TYR A 249 4.34 9.95 -14.18
CA TYR A 249 3.40 10.54 -15.13
C TYR A 249 1.98 9.97 -14.96
N ASN A 250 1.84 8.64 -14.87
CA ASN A 250 0.52 8.03 -14.70
C ASN A 250 -0.11 8.39 -13.35
N THR A 251 0.69 8.51 -12.30
CA THR A 251 0.22 8.93 -10.98
C THR A 251 -0.28 10.38 -11.02
N ALA A 252 0.51 11.29 -11.59
CA ALA A 252 0.14 12.70 -11.73
C ALA A 252 -1.08 12.89 -12.67
N SER A 253 -1.13 12.15 -13.78
CA SER A 253 -2.28 12.14 -14.72
C SER A 253 -3.56 11.68 -14.03
N PHE A 254 -3.49 10.61 -13.23
CA PHE A 254 -4.64 10.11 -12.48
C PHE A 254 -5.13 11.08 -11.40
N ASN A 255 -4.20 11.74 -10.70
CA ASN A 255 -4.54 12.73 -9.69
C ASN A 255 -5.10 14.03 -10.29
N GLY A 256 -5.08 14.18 -11.62
CA GLY A 256 -5.50 15.41 -12.30
C GLY A 256 -4.47 16.54 -12.15
N GLU A 257 -3.24 16.22 -11.79
CA GLU A 257 -2.13 17.16 -11.63
C GLU A 257 -1.52 17.56 -12.99
N LEU A 258 -1.76 16.76 -14.03
CA LEU A 258 -1.35 17.05 -15.40
C LEU A 258 -2.50 17.59 -16.25
N PRO A 259 -2.23 18.50 -17.20
CA PRO A 259 -3.20 18.90 -18.21
C PRO A 259 -3.72 17.67 -18.98
N LYS A 260 -4.99 17.68 -19.39
CA LYS A 260 -5.51 16.67 -20.31
C LYS A 260 -4.78 16.80 -21.66
N GLU A 261 -3.80 15.95 -21.93
CA GLU A 261 -3.17 15.89 -23.26
C GLU A 261 -4.19 15.38 -24.29
N SER A 262 -4.44 16.18 -25.33
CA SER A 262 -5.20 15.77 -26.53
C SER A 262 -4.31 14.87 -27.39
N ASN A 263 -4.88 13.77 -27.88
CA ASN A 263 -4.16 12.64 -28.43
C ASN A 263 -3.87 12.84 -29.93
N GLN A 264 -3.25 13.95 -30.33
CA GLN A 264 -3.08 14.34 -31.75
C GLN A 264 -2.45 13.23 -32.60
N ALA A 265 -1.44 12.51 -32.10
CA ALA A 265 -0.80 11.43 -32.85
C ALA A 265 -1.68 10.17 -33.01
N MET A 266 -2.59 9.89 -32.06
CA MET A 266 -3.54 8.77 -32.17
C MET A 266 -4.72 9.16 -33.05
N GLU A 267 -5.20 10.40 -32.96
CA GLU A 267 -6.20 10.95 -33.87
C GLU A 267 -5.68 10.97 -35.32
N GLU A 268 -4.44 11.41 -35.55
CA GLU A 268 -3.80 11.37 -36.87
C GLU A 268 -3.63 9.93 -37.38
N GLY A 269 -3.24 8.99 -36.51
CA GLY A 269 -3.11 7.57 -36.86
C GLY A 269 -4.45 6.89 -37.21
N GLU A 270 -5.51 7.21 -36.46
CA GLU A 270 -6.87 6.72 -36.75
C GLU A 270 -7.46 7.40 -38.00
N LEU A 271 -7.22 8.69 -38.21
CA LEU A 271 -7.58 9.43 -39.43
C LEU A 271 -6.88 8.84 -40.66
N LEU A 272 -5.59 8.56 -40.58
CA LEU A 272 -4.82 7.91 -41.64
C LEU A 272 -5.36 6.50 -41.93
N LYS A 273 -5.71 5.73 -40.90
CA LYS A 273 -6.28 4.39 -41.04
C LYS A 273 -7.67 4.43 -41.69
N ALA A 274 -8.54 5.32 -41.25
CA ALA A 274 -9.87 5.53 -41.82
C ALA A 274 -9.79 6.01 -43.28
N THR A 275 -8.82 6.87 -43.59
CA THR A 275 -8.54 7.35 -44.95
C THR A 275 -8.08 6.21 -45.85
N LEU A 276 -7.16 5.36 -45.38
CA LEU A 276 -6.71 4.19 -46.13
C LEU A 276 -7.84 3.19 -46.39
N GLU A 277 -8.73 2.99 -45.43
CA GLU A 277 -9.88 2.09 -45.56
C GLU A 277 -10.94 2.63 -46.55
N SER A 278 -11.22 3.94 -46.53
CA SER A 278 -12.11 4.58 -47.51
C SER A 278 -11.56 4.46 -48.93
N LEU A 279 -10.26 4.69 -49.12
CA LEU A 279 -9.60 4.54 -50.42
C LEU A 279 -9.62 3.09 -50.92
N LYS A 280 -9.42 2.09 -50.04
CA LYS A 280 -9.57 0.66 -50.39
C LYS A 280 -10.99 0.32 -50.87
N GLN A 281 -11.99 1.07 -50.43
CA GLN A 281 -13.40 0.90 -50.83
C GLN A 281 -13.77 1.78 -52.04
N ASN A 282 -12.80 2.41 -52.70
CA ASN A 282 -13.01 3.40 -53.78
C ASN A 282 -13.94 4.54 -53.36
N LYS A 283 -13.87 5.01 -52.12
CA LYS A 283 -14.64 6.15 -51.64
C LYS A 283 -13.74 7.29 -51.24
N ASP A 284 -14.13 8.49 -51.64
CA ASP A 284 -13.43 9.71 -51.24
C ASP A 284 -13.50 9.85 -49.72
N PRO A 285 -12.34 9.95 -49.02
CA PRO A 285 -12.28 9.92 -47.57
C PRO A 285 -12.88 11.17 -46.90
N ILE A 286 -13.19 12.22 -47.66
CA ILE A 286 -13.75 13.48 -47.17
C ILE A 286 -15.26 13.55 -47.44
N THR A 287 -15.71 13.06 -48.59
CA THR A 287 -17.09 13.22 -49.09
C THR A 287 -17.89 11.92 -49.14
N GLY A 288 -17.23 10.76 -49.02
CA GLY A 288 -17.84 9.43 -49.05
C GLY A 288 -18.39 8.99 -50.42
N GLN A 289 -18.20 9.80 -51.47
CA GLN A 289 -18.65 9.48 -52.83
C GLN A 289 -17.73 8.45 -53.49
N GLU A 290 -18.29 7.61 -54.38
CA GLU A 290 -17.49 6.64 -55.13
C GLU A 290 -16.53 7.33 -56.10
N ILE A 291 -15.25 6.99 -56.00
CA ILE A 291 -14.19 7.44 -56.89
C ILE A 291 -14.23 6.55 -58.13
N SER A 292 -14.64 7.08 -59.27
CA SER A 292 -14.60 6.32 -60.53
C SER A 292 -13.15 6.09 -60.99
N LYS A 293 -12.88 4.95 -61.62
CA LYS A 293 -11.54 4.51 -62.08
C LYS A 293 -10.82 5.47 -63.04
N ALA A 294 -11.45 6.56 -63.48
CA ALA A 294 -10.88 7.56 -64.39
C ALA A 294 -10.03 8.65 -63.69
N GLN A 295 -9.92 8.67 -62.35
CA GLN A 295 -9.13 9.67 -61.61
C GLN A 295 -7.94 9.10 -60.82
N SER A 296 -7.61 7.81 -60.99
CA SER A 296 -6.66 7.12 -60.09
C SER A 296 -5.18 7.18 -60.45
N PHE A 297 -4.72 8.04 -61.37
CA PHE A 297 -3.27 8.31 -61.54
C PHE A 297 -3.02 9.73 -62.04
N GLY A 298 -2.59 10.57 -61.11
CA GLY A 298 -1.88 11.83 -61.29
C GLY A 298 -0.92 11.99 -60.12
#